data_AF-A0A5F8GTQ7-F1
#
_entry.id   AF-A0A5F8GTQ7-F1
#
_cell.length_a   1.000
_cell.length_b   1.000
_cell.length_c   1.000
_cell.angle_alpha   90.00
_cell.angle_beta   90.00
_cell.angle_gamma   90.00
#
_symmetry.space_group_name_H-M   'P 1'
#
loop_
_entity.id
_entity.type
_entity.pdbx_description
1 polymer ?
#
loop_
_entity_poly.entity_id
_entity_poly.type
_entity_poly.pdbx_seq_one_letter_code
_entity_poly.pdbx_strand_id
1 'polypeptide(L)'
;MDIMYAAVDSREIEEQPQYEVNIYMYIYFVLFIIFGAFFTLNLFIGVIIDNFNQQKKKFGGKDIFMTEEQKKYYNAMKKLGSKKPQKPIPRPQNKFQGKIYDFVTKQIFDIVIMFLICLNMVTMMVETDDQSDLKINILYYINMVFIVIFTGECMLKMVALRQYYFTVGWNIFDFVVVILSIVAGEMVLGSQTIEEAIPESRGNTCTKLWQYPRFMAKKRDSSFSVTCHVNGYGQVTWLRKQESDASPQVLKTNNGQIVESRNGSTLTLTIQKIQFEDNGIYYCQQVCMDNPNKIFQGCGTELRVMGYSTVAQLKRRNTLKDAIIMIQTLLIIVFITVPVFLLLDKVIKMEWRGKGSNRKIRERRPCQTTMA
;
A
#
# COMPACT_ATOMS: atom_id res chain seq x y z
N MET A 1 5.73 -17.67 30.14
CA MET A 1 5.79 -19.10 29.76
C MET A 1 6.79 -19.83 30.65
N ASP A 2 7.93 -19.24 30.94
CA ASP A 2 9.01 -19.83 31.75
C ASP A 2 8.57 -20.36 33.13
N ILE A 3 7.72 -19.63 33.85
CA ILE A 3 7.17 -20.07 35.16
C ILE A 3 6.32 -21.35 35.01
N MET A 4 5.57 -21.45 33.91
CA MET A 4 4.73 -22.61 33.64
C MET A 4 5.57 -23.83 33.25
N TYR A 5 6.62 -23.64 32.43
CA TYR A 5 7.56 -24.70 32.10
C TYR A 5 8.30 -25.22 33.33
N ALA A 6 8.83 -24.32 34.17
CA ALA A 6 9.49 -24.70 35.41
C ALA A 6 8.57 -25.47 36.39
N ALA A 7 7.29 -25.12 36.44
CA ALA A 7 6.31 -25.80 37.28
C ALA A 7 5.91 -27.19 36.73
N VAL A 8 5.82 -27.34 35.41
CA VAL A 8 5.49 -28.63 34.76
C VAL A 8 6.67 -29.60 34.79
N ASP A 9 7.89 -29.09 34.70
CA ASP A 9 9.12 -29.89 34.79
C ASP A 9 9.54 -30.19 36.24
N SER A 10 8.81 -29.66 37.23
CA SER A 10 9.13 -29.80 38.65
C SER A 10 8.98 -31.23 39.18
N ARG A 11 9.91 -31.62 40.06
CA ARG A 11 9.94 -32.92 40.77
C ARG A 11 10.00 -32.68 42.30
N GLU A 12 10.68 -33.54 43.05
CA GLU A 12 10.89 -33.36 44.48
C GLU A 12 11.94 -32.28 44.79
N ILE A 13 11.97 -31.84 46.05
CA ILE A 13 12.91 -30.82 46.54
C ILE A 13 14.33 -31.38 46.43
N GLU A 14 15.27 -30.59 45.89
CA GLU A 14 16.67 -30.95 45.57
C GLU A 14 16.89 -31.87 44.35
N GLU A 15 15.84 -32.24 43.60
CA GLU A 15 16.01 -32.96 42.33
C GLU A 15 16.09 -32.03 41.12
N GLN A 16 16.84 -32.46 40.09
CA GLN A 16 16.87 -31.75 38.81
C GLN A 16 15.52 -31.91 38.07
N PRO A 17 14.93 -30.82 37.54
CA PRO A 17 13.69 -30.89 36.77
C PRO A 17 13.88 -31.71 35.51
N GLN A 18 12.85 -32.45 35.14
CA GLN A 18 12.82 -33.29 33.95
C GLN A 18 11.63 -32.91 33.10
N TYR A 19 11.81 -32.98 31.78
CA TYR A 19 10.83 -32.52 30.81
C TYR A 19 9.46 -33.20 31.00
N GLU A 20 8.42 -32.38 31.22
CA GLU A 20 7.00 -32.76 31.30
C GLU A 20 6.64 -33.85 32.33
N VAL A 21 7.43 -33.99 33.41
CA VAL A 21 7.15 -35.01 34.44
C VAL A 21 5.87 -34.74 35.22
N ASN A 22 5.51 -33.48 35.48
CA ASN A 22 4.29 -33.09 36.19
C ASN A 22 3.30 -32.33 35.31
N ILE A 23 2.83 -33.00 34.25
CA ILE A 23 1.92 -32.42 33.25
C ILE A 23 0.61 -31.86 33.84
N TYR A 24 0.14 -32.39 34.97
CA TYR A 24 -1.10 -31.94 35.62
C TYR A 24 -1.00 -30.50 36.17
N MET A 25 0.21 -29.94 36.34
CA MET A 25 0.40 -28.56 36.77
C MET A 25 -0.14 -27.52 35.76
N TYR A 26 -0.33 -27.89 34.49
CA TYR A 26 -1.04 -27.02 33.54
C TYR A 26 -2.47 -26.70 33.99
N ILE A 27 -3.16 -27.66 34.62
CA ILE A 27 -4.54 -27.48 35.11
C ILE A 27 -4.58 -26.40 36.19
N TYR A 28 -3.56 -26.35 37.06
CA TYR A 28 -3.45 -25.30 38.07
C TYR A 28 -3.42 -23.90 37.45
N PHE A 29 -2.58 -23.67 36.44
CA PHE A 29 -2.51 -22.37 35.76
C PHE A 29 -3.78 -22.03 35.00
N VAL A 30 -4.42 -23.00 34.35
CA VAL A 30 -5.70 -22.79 33.66
C VAL A 30 -6.79 -22.36 34.64
N LEU A 31 -6.94 -23.07 35.77
CA LEU A 31 -7.91 -22.70 36.80
C LEU A 31 -7.56 -21.35 37.44
N PHE A 32 -6.28 -21.07 37.68
CA PHE A 32 -5.85 -19.77 38.20
C PHE A 32 -6.12 -18.62 37.23
N ILE A 33 -5.97 -18.81 35.92
CA ILE A 33 -6.31 -17.77 34.92
C ILE A 33 -7.83 -17.57 34.85
N ILE A 34 -8.60 -18.66 34.83
CA ILE A 34 -10.07 -18.59 34.77
C ILE A 34 -10.64 -17.97 36.05
N PHE A 35 -10.20 -18.39 37.23
CA PHE A 35 -10.76 -17.90 38.49
C PHE A 35 -10.04 -16.66 39.02
N GLY A 36 -8.72 -16.60 38.93
CA GLY A 36 -7.92 -15.47 39.38
C GLY A 36 -8.05 -14.30 38.43
N ALA A 37 -7.57 -14.42 37.20
CA ALA A 37 -7.49 -13.27 36.29
C ALA A 37 -8.87 -12.77 35.85
N PHE A 38 -9.82 -13.65 35.50
CA PHE A 38 -11.14 -13.21 35.06
C PHE A 38 -11.93 -12.52 36.18
N PHE A 39 -12.00 -13.11 37.38
CA PHE A 39 -12.78 -12.50 38.46
C PHE A 39 -12.11 -11.24 39.02
N THR A 40 -10.78 -11.24 39.20
CA THR A 40 -10.08 -10.05 39.70
C THR A 40 -10.16 -8.89 38.71
N LEU A 41 -9.96 -9.13 37.41
CA LEU A 41 -10.07 -8.11 36.37
C LEU A 41 -11.51 -7.59 36.25
N ASN A 42 -12.50 -8.47 36.25
CA ASN A 42 -13.91 -8.05 36.18
C ASN A 42 -14.36 -7.26 37.41
N LEU A 43 -13.96 -7.68 38.62
CA LEU A 43 -14.22 -6.93 39.85
C LEU A 43 -13.55 -5.56 39.80
N PHE A 44 -12.27 -5.52 39.40
CA PHE A 44 -11.51 -4.28 39.30
C PHE A 44 -12.12 -3.31 38.30
N ILE A 45 -12.46 -3.76 37.09
CA ILE A 45 -13.16 -2.95 36.07
C ILE A 45 -14.52 -2.49 36.61
N GLY A 46 -15.27 -3.36 37.28
CA GLY A 46 -16.55 -3.02 37.89
C GLY A 46 -16.43 -1.89 38.92
N VAL A 47 -15.47 -2.01 39.84
CA VAL A 47 -15.19 -0.97 40.86
C VAL A 47 -14.73 0.33 40.23
N ILE A 48 -13.86 0.28 39.21
CA ILE A 48 -13.40 1.46 38.48
C ILE A 48 -14.55 2.15 37.76
N ILE A 49 -15.37 1.41 37.01
CA ILE A 49 -16.50 1.96 36.27
C ILE A 49 -17.52 2.56 37.23
N ASP A 50 -17.82 1.89 38.34
CA ASP A 50 -18.72 2.44 39.36
C ASP A 50 -18.14 3.71 39.99
N ASN A 51 -16.84 3.73 40.31
CA ASN A 51 -16.18 4.93 40.82
C ASN A 51 -16.26 6.10 39.83
N PHE A 52 -15.98 5.86 38.54
CA PHE A 52 -16.12 6.86 37.49
C PHE A 52 -17.57 7.33 37.33
N ASN A 53 -18.55 6.43 37.42
CA ASN A 53 -19.96 6.79 37.37
C ASN A 53 -20.39 7.63 38.58
N GLN A 54 -19.90 7.30 39.78
CA GLN A 54 -20.14 8.09 40.98
C GLN A 54 -19.51 9.49 40.85
N GLN A 55 -18.27 9.59 40.38
CA GLN A 55 -17.63 10.87 40.08
C GLN A 55 -18.45 11.65 39.03
N LYS A 56 -18.93 10.99 37.96
CA LYS A 56 -19.72 11.63 36.91
C LYS A 56 -21.03 12.20 37.46
N LYS A 57 -21.71 11.48 38.36
CA LYS A 57 -22.91 11.96 39.06
C LYS A 57 -22.60 13.14 39.98
N LYS A 58 -21.50 13.09 40.75
CA LYS A 58 -21.07 14.19 41.64
C LYS A 58 -20.78 15.49 40.87
N PHE A 59 -20.19 15.39 39.68
CA PHE A 59 -19.95 16.54 38.80
C PHE A 59 -21.17 16.92 37.93
N GLY A 60 -22.39 16.50 38.32
CA GLY A 60 -23.64 16.90 37.68
C GLY A 60 -23.87 16.31 36.29
N GLY A 61 -23.34 15.11 36.02
CA GLY A 61 -23.49 14.42 34.73
C GLY A 61 -22.61 14.95 33.61
N LYS A 62 -21.76 15.96 33.88
CA LYS A 62 -20.79 16.51 32.92
C LYS A 62 -19.62 15.54 32.75
N ASP A 63 -19.14 15.37 31.52
CA ASP A 63 -17.99 14.51 31.25
C ASP A 63 -16.74 15.05 31.98
N ILE A 64 -16.07 14.16 32.72
CA ILE A 64 -15.00 14.49 33.68
C ILE A 64 -13.67 14.79 32.96
N PHE A 65 -13.45 14.18 31.79
CA PHE A 65 -12.16 14.24 31.08
C PHE A 65 -12.02 15.41 30.10
N MET A 66 -13.05 16.24 29.95
CA MET A 66 -13.09 17.27 28.91
C MET A 66 -13.07 18.67 29.53
N THR A 67 -12.16 19.51 29.04
CA THR A 67 -12.13 20.93 29.38
C THR A 67 -13.37 21.66 28.86
N GLU A 68 -13.64 22.85 29.37
CA GLU A 68 -14.82 23.63 28.95
C GLU A 68 -14.79 24.00 27.47
N GLU A 69 -13.61 24.27 26.91
CA GLU A 69 -13.45 24.54 25.48
C GLU A 69 -13.72 23.30 24.64
N GLN A 70 -13.14 22.16 25.01
CA GLN A 70 -13.37 20.88 24.32
C GLN A 70 -14.84 20.47 24.34
N LYS A 71 -15.58 20.75 25.44
CA LYS A 71 -17.03 20.55 25.52
C LYS A 71 -17.80 21.40 24.52
N LYS A 72 -17.39 22.66 24.28
CA LYS A 72 -18.00 23.51 23.25
C LYS A 72 -17.81 22.91 21.85
N TYR A 73 -16.60 22.45 21.54
CA TYR A 73 -16.32 21.74 20.27
C TYR A 73 -17.14 20.46 20.12
N TYR A 74 -17.18 19.62 21.16
CA TYR A 74 -17.98 18.39 21.15
C TYR A 74 -19.47 18.68 20.92
N ASN A 75 -20.04 19.67 21.60
CA ASN A 75 -21.43 20.06 21.42
C ASN A 75 -21.71 20.62 20.02
N ALA A 76 -20.76 21.36 19.43
CA ALA A 76 -20.86 21.82 18.05
C ALA A 76 -20.84 20.63 17.06
N MET A 77 -19.95 19.67 17.25
CA MET A 77 -19.85 18.47 16.42
C MET A 77 -21.09 17.57 16.54
N LYS A 78 -21.62 17.41 17.76
CA LYS A 78 -22.89 16.70 18.00
C LYS A 78 -24.06 17.35 17.27
N LYS A 79 -24.13 18.69 17.26
CA LYS A 79 -25.15 19.44 16.50
C LYS A 79 -24.97 19.30 14.97
N LEU A 80 -23.76 19.15 14.46
CA LEU A 80 -23.50 18.90 13.04
C LEU A 80 -24.06 17.54 12.59
N GLY A 81 -23.96 16.50 13.43
CA GLY A 81 -24.53 15.18 13.14
C GLY A 81 -26.06 15.10 13.18
N SER A 82 -26.73 16.00 13.91
CA SER A 82 -28.20 16.05 14.02
C SER A 82 -28.87 17.04 13.04
N LYS A 83 -28.13 17.60 12.08
CA LYS A 83 -28.67 18.61 11.15
C LYS A 83 -29.66 17.97 10.18
N LYS A 84 -30.79 18.65 9.93
CA LYS A 84 -31.80 18.23 8.94
C LYS A 84 -31.12 17.97 7.58
N PRO A 85 -31.60 17.01 6.77
CA PRO A 85 -31.05 16.73 5.45
C PRO A 85 -30.99 18.03 4.65
N GLN A 86 -29.85 18.26 3.98
CA GLN A 86 -29.66 19.45 3.17
C GLN A 86 -30.74 19.50 2.07
N LYS A 87 -31.21 20.70 1.74
CA LYS A 87 -32.17 20.89 0.66
C LYS A 87 -31.58 20.31 -0.64
N PRO A 88 -32.39 19.65 -1.50
CA PRO A 88 -31.89 19.12 -2.76
C PRO A 88 -31.33 20.26 -3.62
N ILE A 89 -30.21 19.99 -4.27
CA ILE A 89 -29.48 20.95 -5.09
C ILE A 89 -30.36 21.34 -6.29
N PRO A 90 -30.48 22.64 -6.62
CA PRO A 90 -31.31 23.07 -7.74
C PRO A 90 -30.75 22.56 -9.07
N ARG A 91 -31.63 22.06 -9.94
CA ARG A 91 -31.25 21.56 -11.27
C ARG A 91 -30.74 22.71 -12.15
N PRO A 92 -29.65 22.52 -12.90
CA PRO A 92 -29.15 23.53 -13.83
C PRO A 92 -30.15 23.80 -14.97
N GLN A 93 -30.24 25.05 -15.42
CA GLN A 93 -31.18 25.47 -16.47
C GLN A 93 -30.82 24.95 -17.87
N ASN A 94 -29.53 24.68 -18.13
CA ASN A 94 -29.05 24.20 -19.42
C ASN A 94 -29.47 22.74 -19.67
N LYS A 95 -30.09 22.45 -20.82
CA LYS A 95 -30.59 21.09 -21.16
C LYS A 95 -29.49 20.02 -21.16
N PHE A 96 -28.30 20.34 -21.67
CA PHE A 96 -27.17 19.41 -21.70
C PHE A 96 -26.63 19.14 -20.29
N GLN A 97 -26.41 20.19 -19.51
CA GLN A 97 -25.96 20.10 -18.13
C GLN A 97 -27.00 19.41 -17.24
N GLY A 98 -28.30 19.61 -17.51
CA GLY A 98 -29.40 18.93 -16.84
C GLY A 98 -29.39 17.42 -17.06
N LYS A 99 -29.07 16.95 -18.28
CA LYS A 99 -28.90 15.50 -18.53
C LYS A 99 -27.72 14.91 -17.78
N ILE A 100 -26.59 15.63 -17.72
CA ILE A 100 -25.40 15.20 -16.95
C ILE A 100 -25.75 15.17 -15.46
N TYR A 101 -26.44 16.19 -14.95
CA TYR A 101 -26.92 16.24 -13.57
C TYR A 101 -27.85 15.07 -13.23
N ASP A 102 -28.81 14.77 -14.11
CA ASP A 102 -29.74 13.66 -13.91
C ASP A 102 -29.03 12.29 -13.99
N PHE A 103 -27.91 12.18 -14.70
CA PHE A 103 -27.09 10.97 -14.74
C PHE A 103 -26.25 10.80 -13.47
N VAL A 104 -25.52 11.84 -13.07
CA VAL A 104 -24.62 11.83 -11.90
C VAL A 104 -25.40 11.69 -10.59
N THR A 105 -26.62 12.21 -10.51
CA THR A 105 -27.46 12.16 -9.29
C THR A 105 -28.20 10.81 -9.15
N LYS A 106 -28.12 9.90 -10.13
CA LYS A 106 -28.74 8.57 -10.01
C LYS A 106 -27.96 7.71 -9.03
N GLN A 107 -28.68 7.03 -8.14
CA GLN A 107 -28.08 6.11 -7.17
C GLN A 107 -27.26 4.98 -7.81
N ILE A 108 -27.58 4.57 -9.05
CA ILE A 108 -26.79 3.57 -9.78
C ILE A 108 -25.37 4.08 -10.04
N PHE A 109 -25.19 5.36 -10.37
CA PHE A 109 -23.88 5.94 -10.60
C PHE A 109 -23.02 5.87 -9.33
N ASP A 110 -23.58 6.26 -8.19
CA ASP A 110 -22.89 6.17 -6.90
C ASP A 110 -22.52 4.71 -6.52
N ILE A 111 -23.39 3.73 -6.83
CA ILE A 111 -23.11 2.31 -6.57
C ILE A 111 -21.95 1.82 -7.45
N VAL A 112 -21.90 2.21 -8.72
CA VAL A 112 -20.82 1.82 -9.65
C VAL A 112 -19.47 2.37 -9.17
N ILE A 113 -19.43 3.65 -8.78
CA ILE A 113 -18.21 4.26 -8.23
C ILE A 113 -17.78 3.55 -6.93
N MET A 114 -18.73 3.27 -6.03
CA MET A 114 -18.43 2.52 -4.80
C MET A 114 -17.79 1.17 -5.09
N PHE A 115 -18.30 0.44 -6.09
CA PHE A 115 -17.73 -0.83 -6.52
C PHE A 115 -16.31 -0.68 -7.10
N LEU A 116 -16.06 0.36 -7.89
CA LEU A 116 -14.74 0.63 -8.47
C LEU A 116 -13.70 0.99 -7.39
N ILE A 117 -14.10 1.70 -6.33
CA ILE A 117 -13.23 1.95 -5.16
C ILE A 117 -12.84 0.63 -4.48
N CYS A 118 -13.79 -0.28 -4.29
CA CYS A 118 -13.50 -1.61 -3.73
C CYS A 118 -12.54 -2.41 -4.64
N LEU A 119 -12.75 -2.36 -5.95
CA LEU A 119 -11.87 -3.06 -6.90
C LEU A 119 -10.45 -2.51 -6.86
N ASN A 120 -10.31 -1.18 -6.79
CA ASN A 120 -9.01 -0.51 -6.65
C ASN A 120 -8.30 -0.90 -5.33
N MET A 121 -9.05 -1.06 -4.24
CA MET A 121 -8.48 -1.54 -2.97
C MET A 121 -7.92 -2.95 -3.12
N VAL A 122 -8.65 -3.86 -3.78
CA VAL A 122 -8.18 -5.22 -4.02
C VAL A 122 -6.92 -5.22 -4.90
N THR A 123 -6.83 -4.35 -5.91
CA THR A 123 -5.63 -4.29 -6.76
C THR A 123 -4.40 -3.83 -5.99
N MET A 124 -4.55 -2.88 -5.07
CA MET A 124 -3.46 -2.48 -4.16
C MET A 124 -3.07 -3.61 -3.19
N MET A 125 -4.01 -4.48 -2.77
CA MET A 125 -3.70 -5.62 -1.91
C MET A 125 -2.96 -6.77 -2.62
N VAL A 126 -3.01 -6.81 -3.96
CA VAL A 126 -2.32 -7.84 -4.77
C VAL A 126 -0.82 -7.53 -4.92
N GLU A 127 -0.37 -6.35 -4.52
CA GLU A 127 1.05 -5.96 -4.50
C GLU A 127 1.88 -6.84 -3.55
N THR A 128 3.09 -7.22 -3.98
CA THR A 128 4.00 -8.16 -3.29
C THR A 128 5.45 -7.72 -3.57
N ASP A 129 6.40 -8.08 -2.71
CA ASP A 129 7.79 -7.55 -2.79
C ASP A 129 8.59 -8.11 -3.99
N ASP A 130 8.42 -9.40 -4.32
CA ASP A 130 9.08 -10.05 -5.47
C ASP A 130 8.08 -10.27 -6.62
N GLN A 131 7.87 -9.25 -7.47
CA GLN A 131 6.99 -9.36 -8.64
C GLN A 131 7.75 -9.53 -9.95
N SER A 132 7.17 -10.33 -10.84
CA SER A 132 7.62 -10.39 -12.22
C SER A 132 7.35 -9.06 -12.94
N ASP A 133 8.22 -8.69 -13.88
CA ASP A 133 8.09 -7.44 -14.65
C ASP A 133 6.74 -7.34 -15.37
N LEU A 134 6.19 -8.48 -15.79
CA LEU A 134 4.86 -8.57 -16.40
C LEU A 134 3.76 -8.16 -15.40
N LYS A 135 3.81 -8.63 -14.15
CA LYS A 135 2.83 -8.27 -13.12
C LYS A 135 2.91 -6.78 -12.80
N ILE A 136 4.12 -6.23 -12.67
CA ILE A 136 4.36 -4.80 -12.42
C ILE A 136 3.73 -3.95 -13.53
N ASN A 137 3.98 -4.30 -14.80
CA ASN A 137 3.42 -3.57 -15.93
C ASN A 137 1.88 -3.65 -15.97
N ILE A 138 1.30 -4.81 -15.72
CA ILE A 138 -0.17 -4.96 -15.68
C ILE A 138 -0.77 -4.11 -14.55
N LEU A 139 -0.21 -4.18 -13.34
CA LEU A 139 -0.69 -3.40 -12.19
C LEU A 139 -0.57 -1.89 -12.46
N TYR A 140 0.50 -1.45 -13.13
CA TYR A 140 0.66 -0.07 -13.56
C TYR A 140 -0.47 0.39 -14.50
N TYR A 141 -0.77 -0.38 -15.56
CA TYR A 141 -1.86 -0.04 -16.48
C TYR A 141 -3.21 -0.02 -15.78
N ILE A 142 -3.47 -0.97 -14.87
CA ILE A 142 -4.70 -1.01 -14.07
C ILE A 142 -4.83 0.25 -13.19
N ASN A 143 -3.77 0.62 -12.47
CA ASN A 143 -3.75 1.82 -11.64
C ASN A 143 -3.97 3.10 -12.46
N MET A 144 -3.38 3.18 -13.66
CA MET A 144 -3.64 4.31 -14.58
C MET A 144 -5.10 4.39 -15.02
N VAL A 145 -5.73 3.25 -15.33
CA VAL A 145 -7.17 3.20 -15.66
C VAL A 145 -8.02 3.71 -14.50
N PHE A 146 -7.72 3.33 -13.25
CA PHE A 146 -8.43 3.85 -12.08
C PHE A 146 -8.31 5.36 -11.92
N ILE A 147 -7.11 5.92 -12.10
CA ILE A 147 -6.90 7.37 -12.03
C ILE A 147 -7.77 8.09 -13.07
N VAL A 148 -7.82 7.58 -14.31
CA VAL A 148 -8.65 8.16 -15.38
C VAL A 148 -10.13 8.09 -15.03
N ILE A 149 -10.60 6.97 -14.48
CA ILE A 149 -12.01 6.79 -14.07
C ILE A 149 -12.39 7.78 -12.95
N PHE A 150 -11.61 7.86 -11.87
CA PHE A 150 -11.92 8.76 -10.74
C PHE A 150 -11.78 10.24 -11.13
N THR A 151 -10.81 10.56 -11.99
CA THR A 151 -10.71 11.91 -12.56
C THR A 151 -11.94 12.24 -13.42
N GLY A 152 -12.41 11.29 -14.23
CA GLY A 152 -13.61 11.43 -15.06
C GLY A 152 -14.88 11.64 -14.22
N GLU A 153 -15.04 10.88 -13.14
CA GLU A 153 -16.13 11.05 -12.17
C GLU A 153 -16.11 12.46 -11.55
N CYS A 154 -14.95 12.88 -11.04
CA CYS A 154 -14.77 14.18 -10.42
C CYS A 154 -15.11 15.31 -11.39
N MET A 155 -14.63 15.24 -12.63
CA MET A 155 -14.94 16.21 -13.68
C MET A 155 -16.44 16.24 -14.02
N LEU A 156 -17.09 15.07 -14.16
CA LEU A 156 -18.53 14.98 -14.39
C LEU A 156 -19.34 15.60 -13.25
N LYS A 157 -18.98 15.32 -11.99
CA LYS A 157 -19.62 15.92 -10.81
C LYS A 157 -19.41 17.43 -10.75
N MET A 158 -18.22 17.92 -11.11
CA MET A 158 -17.92 19.35 -11.14
C MET A 158 -18.78 20.09 -12.19
N VAL A 159 -18.93 19.52 -13.38
CA VAL A 159 -19.79 20.08 -14.44
C VAL A 159 -21.27 20.04 -14.04
N ALA A 160 -21.73 18.96 -13.42
CA ALA A 160 -23.11 18.81 -12.97
C ALA A 160 -23.49 19.80 -11.86
N LEU A 161 -22.66 19.91 -10.82
CA LEU A 161 -22.99 20.57 -9.55
C LEU A 161 -22.40 21.98 -9.42
N ARG A 162 -21.40 22.35 -10.24
CA ARG A 162 -20.71 23.65 -10.22
C ARG A 162 -20.29 24.05 -8.79
N GLN A 163 -20.85 25.16 -8.27
CA GLN A 163 -20.51 25.69 -6.96
C GLN A 163 -21.05 24.82 -5.82
N TYR A 164 -22.14 24.07 -6.06
CA TYR A 164 -22.69 23.16 -5.07
C TYR A 164 -21.79 21.95 -4.83
N TYR A 165 -20.87 21.63 -5.75
CA TYR A 165 -19.88 20.56 -5.55
C TYR A 165 -19.09 20.74 -4.25
N PHE A 166 -18.61 21.97 -3.99
CA PHE A 166 -17.83 22.32 -2.78
C PHE A 166 -18.67 22.47 -1.51
N THR A 167 -20.00 22.35 -1.58
CA THR A 167 -20.83 22.39 -0.35
C THR A 167 -20.89 21.04 0.36
N VAL A 168 -20.61 19.96 -0.37
CA VAL A 168 -20.62 18.59 0.14
C VAL A 168 -19.20 18.18 0.50
N GLY A 169 -18.94 17.96 1.80
CA GLY A 169 -17.60 17.59 2.28
C GLY A 169 -17.03 16.31 1.65
N TRP A 170 -17.89 15.34 1.32
CA TRP A 170 -17.49 14.11 0.62
C TRP A 170 -16.90 14.38 -0.78
N ASN A 171 -17.48 15.33 -1.51
CA ASN A 171 -16.98 15.71 -2.84
C ASN A 171 -15.64 16.45 -2.73
N ILE A 172 -15.44 17.27 -1.69
CA ILE A 172 -14.14 17.92 -1.43
C ILE A 172 -13.06 16.86 -1.16
N PHE A 173 -13.38 15.87 -0.33
CA PHE A 173 -12.46 14.78 -0.03
C PHE A 173 -12.05 14.02 -1.31
N ASP A 174 -13.03 13.65 -2.13
CA ASP A 174 -12.82 12.99 -3.41
C ASP A 174 -11.92 13.81 -4.36
N PHE A 175 -12.19 15.12 -4.49
CA PHE A 175 -11.34 16.04 -5.27
C PHE A 175 -9.87 16.05 -4.80
N VAL A 176 -9.63 16.11 -3.49
CA VAL A 176 -8.27 16.09 -2.93
C VAL A 176 -7.55 14.78 -3.25
N VAL A 177 -8.25 13.64 -3.12
CA VAL A 177 -7.69 12.31 -3.43
C VAL A 177 -7.31 12.21 -4.92
N VAL A 178 -8.14 12.72 -5.82
CA VAL A 178 -7.85 12.73 -7.27
C VAL A 178 -6.61 13.58 -7.59
N ILE A 179 -6.50 14.79 -7.01
CA ILE A 179 -5.34 15.66 -7.22
C ILE A 179 -4.04 15.00 -6.73
N LEU A 180 -4.06 14.39 -5.53
CA LEU A 180 -2.91 13.66 -5.01
C LEU A 180 -2.51 12.48 -5.91
N SER A 181 -3.49 11.79 -6.49
CA SER A 181 -3.25 10.67 -7.39
C SER A 181 -2.61 11.10 -8.71
N ILE A 182 -3.00 12.25 -9.27
CA ILE A 182 -2.40 12.80 -10.50
C ILE A 182 -0.96 13.24 -10.25
N VAL A 183 -0.70 13.96 -9.15
CA VAL A 183 0.66 14.39 -8.78
C VAL A 183 1.58 13.20 -8.55
N ALA A 184 1.07 12.15 -7.88
CA ALA A 184 1.81 10.90 -7.71
C ALA A 184 2.10 10.21 -9.06
N GLY A 185 1.16 10.24 -10.00
CA GLY A 185 1.33 9.68 -11.35
C GLY A 185 2.37 10.44 -12.19
N GLU A 186 2.34 11.78 -12.20
CA GLU A 186 3.31 12.60 -12.93
C GLU A 186 4.75 12.42 -12.39
N MET A 187 4.90 12.29 -11.06
CA MET A 187 6.21 12.02 -10.44
C MET A 187 6.83 10.69 -10.93
N VAL A 188 5.99 9.70 -11.26
CA VAL A 188 6.44 8.40 -11.77
C VAL A 188 6.84 8.50 -13.25
N LEU A 189 6.05 9.18 -14.09
CA LEU A 189 6.34 9.37 -15.51
C LEU A 189 7.59 10.23 -15.76
N GLY A 190 7.89 11.19 -14.89
CA GLY A 190 9.09 12.04 -14.98
C GLY A 190 10.42 11.27 -14.85
N SER A 191 10.40 10.01 -14.41
CA SER A 191 11.59 9.17 -14.30
C SER A 191 11.94 8.37 -15.58
N GLN A 192 11.02 8.28 -16.56
CA GLN A 192 11.22 7.46 -17.78
C GLN A 192 11.65 8.25 -19.03
N THR A 193 11.56 9.58 -19.04
CA THR A 193 11.85 10.38 -20.25
C THR A 193 13.33 10.63 -20.51
N ILE A 194 14.25 10.08 -19.70
CA ILE A 194 15.70 10.25 -19.86
C ILE A 194 16.38 8.93 -20.30
N GLU A 195 15.80 8.14 -21.21
CA GLU A 195 16.58 7.01 -21.79
C GLU A 195 16.30 6.65 -23.27
N GLU A 196 15.38 7.33 -23.98
CA GLU A 196 15.15 7.08 -25.40
C GLU A 196 15.63 8.23 -26.29
N ALA A 197 16.94 8.29 -26.56
CA ALA A 197 17.47 9.04 -27.70
C ALA A 197 18.89 8.58 -28.10
N ILE A 198 19.04 7.40 -28.74
CA ILE A 198 20.24 7.12 -29.56
C ILE A 198 19.87 6.32 -30.83
N PRO A 199 20.20 6.80 -32.04
CA PRO A 199 19.94 6.10 -33.29
C PRO A 199 21.01 5.04 -33.64
N GLU A 200 20.55 4.03 -34.37
CA GLU A 200 21.31 2.89 -34.89
C GLU A 200 22.15 3.28 -36.13
N SER A 201 23.33 2.66 -36.29
CA SER A 201 24.09 2.74 -37.55
C SER A 201 24.97 1.50 -37.75
N ARG A 202 24.85 0.91 -38.94
CA ARG A 202 25.61 -0.22 -39.52
C ARG A 202 26.99 0.24 -40.01
N GLY A 203 28.00 -0.60 -39.84
CA GLY A 203 29.28 -0.49 -40.55
C GLY A 203 30.30 -1.55 -40.14
N ASN A 204 30.85 -2.27 -41.13
CA ASN A 204 31.88 -3.31 -41.02
C ASN A 204 33.27 -2.73 -40.69
N THR A 205 33.36 -2.08 -39.55
CA THR A 205 34.59 -1.70 -38.87
C THR A 205 34.40 -2.06 -37.40
N CYS A 206 35.48 -2.20 -36.62
CA CYS A 206 35.40 -2.28 -35.16
C CYS A 206 34.67 -1.00 -34.70
N THR A 207 33.33 -1.06 -34.53
CA THR A 207 32.47 0.14 -34.55
C THR A 207 31.72 0.35 -33.26
N LYS A 208 31.24 -0.72 -32.63
CA LYS A 208 30.39 -0.62 -31.45
C LYS A 208 30.59 -1.80 -30.52
N LEU A 209 30.93 -1.48 -29.28
CA LEU A 209 30.97 -2.39 -28.15
C LEU A 209 29.79 -2.02 -27.24
N TRP A 210 28.93 -3.00 -26.96
CA TRP A 210 27.76 -2.80 -26.12
C TRP A 210 27.88 -3.60 -24.84
N GLN A 211 27.54 -2.97 -23.72
CA GLN A 211 27.59 -3.59 -22.41
C GLN A 211 26.24 -3.45 -21.73
N TYR A 212 25.71 -4.56 -21.23
CA TYR A 212 24.47 -4.58 -20.44
C TYR A 212 24.60 -5.55 -19.26
N PRO A 213 23.90 -5.27 -18.13
CA PRO A 213 23.16 -4.05 -17.81
C PRO A 213 24.08 -2.88 -17.41
N ARG A 214 23.59 -1.62 -17.38
CA ARG A 214 24.40 -0.44 -17.00
C ARG A 214 24.56 -0.24 -15.49
N PHE A 215 23.57 -0.64 -14.72
CA PHE A 215 23.57 -0.61 -13.27
C PHE A 215 23.02 -1.92 -12.74
N MET A 216 23.66 -2.49 -11.72
CA MET A 216 23.17 -3.67 -11.05
C MET A 216 23.38 -3.53 -9.54
N ALA A 217 22.28 -3.67 -8.78
CA ALA A 217 22.35 -3.72 -7.33
C ALA A 217 21.98 -5.13 -6.83
N LYS A 218 22.87 -5.72 -6.03
CA LYS A 218 22.75 -7.11 -5.59
C LYS A 218 23.07 -7.25 -4.10
N LYS A 219 22.43 -8.23 -3.45
CA LYS A 219 22.70 -8.57 -2.05
C LYS A 219 24.05 -9.29 -1.94
N ARG A 220 24.73 -9.15 -0.79
CA ARG A 220 25.92 -9.94 -0.45
C ARG A 220 25.67 -11.45 -0.69
N ASP A 221 26.69 -12.15 -1.17
CA ASP A 221 26.72 -13.58 -1.47
C ASP A 221 25.86 -14.04 -2.67
N SER A 222 25.28 -13.11 -3.43
CA SER A 222 24.65 -13.42 -4.73
C SER A 222 25.68 -13.41 -5.87
N SER A 223 25.29 -13.90 -7.05
CA SER A 223 26.08 -13.81 -8.28
C SER A 223 25.65 -12.62 -9.14
N PHE A 224 26.59 -12.02 -9.86
CA PHE A 224 26.31 -11.04 -10.89
C PHE A 224 26.98 -11.46 -12.19
N SER A 225 26.31 -11.16 -13.30
CA SER A 225 26.83 -11.36 -14.64
C SER A 225 26.70 -10.09 -15.45
N VAL A 226 27.75 -9.78 -16.21
CA VAL A 226 27.79 -8.67 -17.16
C VAL A 226 28.07 -9.24 -18.53
N THR A 227 27.33 -8.76 -19.53
CA THR A 227 27.46 -9.23 -20.89
C THR A 227 27.96 -8.10 -21.79
N CYS A 228 28.98 -8.42 -22.58
CA CYS A 228 29.58 -7.56 -23.57
C CYS A 228 29.33 -8.14 -24.96
N HIS A 229 28.62 -7.40 -25.80
CA HIS A 229 28.46 -7.71 -27.22
C HIS A 229 29.54 -7.01 -28.03
N VAL A 230 30.29 -7.81 -28.77
CA VAL A 230 31.42 -7.37 -29.58
C VAL A 230 31.15 -7.71 -31.04
N ASN A 231 31.25 -6.71 -31.91
CA ASN A 231 31.08 -6.87 -33.35
C ASN A 231 32.46 -6.79 -34.03
N GLY A 232 33.07 -7.95 -34.34
CA GLY A 232 34.37 -8.07 -35.00
C GLY A 232 35.42 -8.92 -34.25
N TYR A 233 36.59 -9.12 -34.87
CA TYR A 233 37.69 -9.91 -34.32
C TYR A 233 38.69 -9.02 -33.56
N GLY A 234 38.70 -9.13 -32.23
CA GLY A 234 39.62 -8.40 -31.36
C GLY A 234 39.84 -9.09 -30.02
N GLN A 235 40.94 -8.75 -29.35
CA GLN A 235 41.20 -9.23 -27.99
C GLN A 235 40.41 -8.35 -27.00
N VAL A 236 39.64 -8.99 -26.11
CA VAL A 236 38.77 -8.30 -25.15
C VAL A 236 39.32 -8.52 -23.76
N THR A 237 39.42 -7.45 -22.97
CA THR A 237 39.91 -7.45 -21.59
C THR A 237 38.90 -6.77 -20.68
N TRP A 238 38.67 -7.35 -19.51
CA TRP A 238 37.81 -6.77 -18.48
C TRP A 238 38.63 -5.89 -17.52
N LEU A 239 38.10 -4.70 -17.24
CA LEU A 239 38.68 -3.74 -16.30
C LEU A 239 37.69 -3.48 -15.19
N ARG A 240 38.19 -3.26 -13.98
CA ARG A 240 37.40 -2.80 -12.84
C ARG A 240 37.99 -1.48 -12.34
N LYS A 241 37.14 -0.50 -12.09
CA LYS A 241 37.50 0.72 -11.38
C LYS A 241 36.74 0.77 -10.06
N GLN A 242 37.47 0.62 -8.95
CA GLN A 242 36.92 0.91 -7.62
C GLN A 242 36.95 2.41 -7.35
N GLU A 243 36.16 2.88 -6.39
CA GLU A 243 36.12 4.30 -6.01
C GLU A 243 37.46 4.81 -5.46
N SER A 244 38.28 3.92 -4.89
CA SER A 244 39.64 4.21 -4.42
C SER A 244 40.70 4.25 -5.52
N ASP A 245 40.40 3.75 -6.73
CA ASP A 245 41.37 3.63 -7.82
C ASP A 245 41.37 4.87 -8.72
N ALA A 246 42.54 5.46 -8.95
CA ALA A 246 42.70 6.58 -9.89
C ALA A 246 42.43 6.18 -11.35
N SER A 247 42.69 4.91 -11.74
CA SER A 247 42.50 4.37 -13.08
C SER A 247 41.93 2.95 -13.07
N PRO A 248 41.18 2.51 -14.10
CA PRO A 248 40.68 1.14 -14.19
C PRO A 248 41.83 0.12 -14.20
N GLN A 249 41.75 -0.90 -13.35
CA GLN A 249 42.73 -2.00 -13.28
C GLN A 249 42.22 -3.23 -14.03
N VAL A 250 43.12 -3.97 -14.68
CA VAL A 250 42.78 -5.22 -15.36
C VAL A 250 42.37 -6.27 -14.33
N LEU A 251 41.22 -6.90 -14.53
CA LEU A 251 40.76 -7.99 -13.67
C LEU A 251 41.67 -9.21 -13.87
N LYS A 252 42.32 -9.65 -12.80
CA LYS A 252 43.12 -10.87 -12.80
C LYS A 252 42.22 -12.06 -12.47
N THR A 253 42.15 -13.04 -13.37
CA THR A 253 41.38 -14.28 -13.20
C THR A 253 42.08 -15.21 -12.20
N ASN A 254 42.12 -14.84 -10.93
CA ASN A 254 42.66 -15.69 -9.87
C ASN A 254 41.52 -16.31 -9.06
N ASN A 255 41.56 -17.64 -8.91
CA ASN A 255 40.80 -18.41 -7.91
C ASN A 255 39.33 -18.78 -8.22
N GLY A 256 38.93 -18.94 -9.49
CA GLY A 256 37.64 -19.58 -9.86
C GLY A 256 36.36 -18.84 -9.45
N GLN A 257 36.47 -17.74 -8.73
CA GLN A 257 35.36 -16.86 -8.34
C GLN A 257 34.83 -16.05 -9.53
N ILE A 258 35.72 -15.71 -10.47
CA ILE A 258 35.44 -14.97 -11.71
C ILE A 258 35.47 -15.96 -12.86
N VAL A 259 34.33 -16.13 -13.53
CA VAL A 259 34.15 -17.03 -14.68
C VAL A 259 33.87 -16.19 -15.91
N GLU A 260 34.73 -16.34 -16.92
CA GLU A 260 34.53 -15.74 -18.24
C GLU A 260 34.02 -16.80 -19.22
N SER A 261 32.97 -16.48 -19.95
CA SER A 261 32.44 -17.34 -21.02
C SER A 261 32.33 -16.54 -22.32
N ARG A 262 32.80 -17.13 -23.42
CA ARG A 262 32.73 -16.53 -24.77
C ARG A 262 31.87 -17.42 -25.67
N ASN A 263 30.80 -16.85 -26.21
CA ASN A 263 29.92 -17.52 -27.16
C ASN A 263 29.78 -16.65 -28.44
N GLY A 264 30.61 -16.92 -29.45
CA GLY A 264 30.61 -16.13 -30.69
C GLY A 264 30.95 -14.65 -30.45
N SER A 265 29.98 -13.77 -30.70
CA SER A 265 30.07 -12.31 -30.53
C SER A 265 29.75 -11.81 -29.11
N THR A 266 29.42 -12.71 -28.16
CA THR A 266 29.09 -12.33 -26.78
C THR A 266 30.13 -12.84 -25.79
N LEU A 267 30.56 -11.97 -24.89
CA LEU A 267 31.41 -12.31 -23.76
C LEU A 267 30.67 -12.01 -22.46
N THR A 268 30.61 -12.98 -21.57
CA THR A 268 29.98 -12.84 -20.26
C THR A 268 31.03 -12.97 -19.15
N LEU A 269 31.04 -12.00 -18.25
CA LEU A 269 31.81 -12.01 -17.00
C LEU A 269 30.86 -12.33 -15.86
N THR A 270 31.11 -13.41 -15.12
CA THR A 270 30.30 -13.81 -13.96
C THR A 270 31.16 -13.84 -12.71
N ILE A 271 30.77 -13.12 -11.66
CA ILE A 271 31.43 -13.19 -10.35
C ILE A 271 30.49 -13.87 -9.36
N GLN A 272 30.99 -14.93 -8.72
CA GLN A 272 30.27 -15.72 -7.72
C GLN A 272 30.55 -15.18 -6.30
N LYS A 273 29.54 -15.21 -5.42
CA LYS A 273 29.64 -14.80 -4.00
C LYS A 273 30.21 -13.38 -3.78
N ILE A 274 29.50 -12.38 -4.29
CA ILE A 274 29.94 -10.98 -4.26
C ILE A 274 30.05 -10.45 -2.81
N GLN A 275 31.16 -9.77 -2.52
CA GLN A 275 31.44 -9.06 -1.27
C GLN A 275 31.37 -7.53 -1.45
N PHE A 276 31.32 -6.76 -0.37
CA PHE A 276 31.24 -5.28 -0.45
C PHE A 276 32.44 -4.63 -1.14
N GLU A 277 33.60 -5.28 -1.10
CA GLU A 277 34.81 -4.83 -1.79
C GLU A 277 34.69 -4.93 -3.32
N ASP A 278 33.72 -5.68 -3.84
CA ASP A 278 33.50 -5.82 -5.29
C ASP A 278 32.73 -4.65 -5.91
N ASN A 279 32.34 -3.66 -5.10
CA ASN A 279 31.74 -2.40 -5.56
C ASN A 279 32.66 -1.69 -6.55
N GLY A 280 32.10 -1.23 -7.66
CA GLY A 280 32.85 -0.50 -8.67
C GLY A 280 32.20 -0.57 -10.04
N ILE A 281 32.89 0.03 -11.02
CA ILE A 281 32.46 0.05 -12.41
C ILE A 281 33.30 -0.96 -13.20
N TYR A 282 32.61 -1.90 -13.82
CA TYR A 282 33.21 -2.95 -14.66
C TYR A 282 33.13 -2.51 -16.11
N TYR A 283 34.25 -2.50 -16.83
CA TYR A 283 34.33 -2.12 -18.24
C TYR A 283 34.79 -3.29 -19.09
N CYS A 284 34.17 -3.44 -20.25
CA CYS A 284 34.68 -4.29 -21.32
C CYS A 284 35.50 -3.43 -22.28
N GLN A 285 36.77 -3.79 -22.52
CA GLN A 285 37.65 -3.10 -23.48
C GLN A 285 38.08 -4.06 -24.58
N GLN A 286 37.98 -3.62 -25.84
CA GLN A 286 38.40 -4.36 -27.02
C GLN A 286 39.52 -3.64 -27.75
N VAL A 287 40.59 -4.38 -28.07
CA VAL A 287 41.66 -3.94 -28.97
C VAL A 287 41.45 -4.60 -30.33
N CYS A 288 41.35 -3.79 -31.38
CA CYS A 288 41.09 -4.28 -32.75
C CYS A 288 42.39 -4.80 -33.37
N MET A 289 42.34 -5.96 -34.06
CA MET A 289 43.55 -6.57 -34.64
C MET A 289 44.13 -5.80 -35.84
N ASP A 290 43.30 -5.06 -36.60
CA ASP A 290 43.73 -4.33 -37.79
C ASP A 290 44.51 -3.04 -37.47
N ASN A 291 44.41 -2.52 -36.24
CA ASN A 291 45.18 -1.37 -35.76
C ASN A 291 45.28 -1.38 -34.23
N PRO A 292 46.44 -1.73 -33.65
CA PRO A 292 46.61 -1.86 -32.19
C PRO A 292 46.43 -0.54 -31.42
N ASN A 293 46.42 0.61 -32.10
CA ASN A 293 46.20 1.92 -31.47
C ASN A 293 44.71 2.29 -31.34
N LYS A 294 43.77 1.49 -31.89
CA LYS A 294 42.33 1.71 -31.71
C LYS A 294 41.78 0.81 -30.61
N ILE A 295 41.43 1.45 -29.49
CA ILE A 295 40.84 0.82 -28.31
C ILE A 295 39.38 1.25 -28.20
N PHE A 296 38.46 0.30 -28.11
CA PHE A 296 37.05 0.56 -27.82
C PHE A 296 36.73 0.13 -26.39
N GLN A 297 36.15 1.02 -25.61
CA GLN A 297 35.74 0.76 -24.24
C GLN A 297 34.22 0.87 -24.11
N GLY A 298 33.62 -0.04 -23.35
CA GLY A 298 32.18 -0.03 -23.06
C GLY A 298 31.78 1.06 -22.09
N CYS A 299 30.49 1.37 -22.09
CA CYS A 299 29.89 2.36 -21.19
C CYS A 299 30.00 2.01 -19.70
N GLY A 300 30.43 0.78 -19.37
CA GLY A 300 30.60 0.29 -18.01
C GLY A 300 29.30 -0.22 -17.38
N THR A 301 29.44 -1.15 -16.44
CA THR A 301 28.37 -1.63 -15.55
C THR A 301 28.75 -1.26 -14.13
N GLU A 302 27.97 -0.41 -13.48
CA GLU A 302 28.14 -0.10 -12.06
C GLU A 302 27.50 -1.19 -11.21
N LEU A 303 28.33 -1.88 -10.42
CA LEU A 303 27.87 -2.83 -9.40
C LEU A 303 27.81 -2.14 -8.04
N ARG A 304 26.62 -2.13 -7.43
CA ARG A 304 26.43 -1.71 -6.05
C ARG A 304 25.90 -2.86 -5.19
N VAL A 305 26.78 -3.39 -4.35
CA VAL A 305 26.47 -4.35 -3.31
C VAL A 305 25.72 -3.63 -2.21
N MET A 306 24.45 -3.99 -2.05
CA MET A 306 23.53 -3.32 -1.14
C MET A 306 23.91 -3.61 0.32
N GLY A 307 24.18 -2.56 1.09
CA GLY A 307 24.36 -2.64 2.55
C GLY A 307 23.03 -2.71 3.29
N TYR A 308 23.05 -3.15 4.55
CA TYR A 308 21.84 -3.20 5.40
C TYR A 308 21.11 -1.84 5.49
N SER A 309 21.83 -0.70 5.38
CA SER A 309 21.27 0.65 5.43
C SER A 309 20.48 1.05 4.17
N THR A 310 20.91 0.65 2.97
CA THR A 310 20.19 0.93 1.72
C THR A 310 18.95 0.04 1.57
N VAL A 311 19.03 -1.21 2.06
CA VAL A 311 17.86 -2.09 2.24
C VAL A 311 16.86 -1.48 3.22
N ALA A 312 17.34 -0.90 4.33
CA ALA A 312 16.48 -0.19 5.27
C ALA A 312 15.81 1.05 4.65
N GLN A 313 16.48 1.78 3.75
CA GLN A 313 15.89 2.89 3.01
C GLN A 313 14.87 2.44 1.96
N LEU A 314 15.09 1.31 1.27
CA LEU A 314 14.11 0.70 0.36
C LEU A 314 12.89 0.20 1.15
N LYS A 315 13.14 -0.47 2.28
CA LYS A 315 12.11 -0.87 3.25
C LYS A 315 11.38 0.34 3.80
N ARG A 316 12.03 1.50 3.97
CA ARG A 316 11.38 2.76 4.38
C ARG A 316 10.41 3.29 3.32
N ARG A 317 10.79 3.23 2.04
CA ARG A 317 9.91 3.60 0.91
C ARG A 317 8.73 2.63 0.78
N ASN A 318 8.97 1.33 0.97
CA ASN A 318 7.89 0.34 1.04
C ASN A 318 7.01 0.59 2.26
N THR A 319 7.55 0.84 3.46
CA THR A 319 6.73 1.17 4.64
C THR A 319 5.93 2.47 4.50
N LEU A 320 6.36 3.42 3.66
CA LEU A 320 5.62 4.65 3.39
C LEU A 320 4.45 4.38 2.42
N LYS A 321 4.69 3.58 1.37
CA LYS A 321 3.62 3.06 0.51
C LYS A 321 2.65 2.19 1.30
N ASP A 322 3.16 1.27 2.12
CA ASP A 322 2.39 0.39 3.01
C ASP A 322 1.65 1.20 4.08
N ALA A 323 2.22 2.31 4.59
CA ALA A 323 1.53 3.21 5.51
C ALA A 323 0.42 3.99 4.80
N ILE A 324 0.64 4.44 3.57
CA ILE A 324 -0.40 5.08 2.75
C ILE A 324 -1.50 4.06 2.44
N ILE A 325 -1.17 2.83 2.07
CA ILE A 325 -2.11 1.73 1.82
C ILE A 325 -2.82 1.34 3.12
N MET A 326 -2.15 1.26 4.27
CA MET A 326 -2.76 0.99 5.57
C MET A 326 -3.69 2.12 6.02
N ILE A 327 -3.31 3.39 5.80
CA ILE A 327 -4.17 4.55 6.09
C ILE A 327 -5.35 4.57 5.14
N GLN A 328 -5.13 4.33 3.85
CA GLN A 328 -6.18 4.28 2.83
C GLN A 328 -7.14 3.11 3.10
N THR A 329 -6.65 1.93 3.51
CA THR A 329 -7.50 0.79 3.91
C THR A 329 -8.21 1.03 5.24
N LEU A 330 -7.61 1.67 6.23
CA LEU A 330 -8.29 2.08 7.47
C LEU A 330 -9.38 3.12 7.21
N LEU A 331 -9.09 4.14 6.40
CA LEU A 331 -10.06 5.15 5.99
C LEU A 331 -11.18 4.50 5.17
N ILE A 332 -10.87 3.60 4.25
CA ILE A 332 -11.88 2.84 3.47
C ILE A 332 -12.69 1.91 4.36
N ILE A 333 -12.10 1.21 5.32
CA ILE A 333 -12.86 0.38 6.28
C ILE A 333 -13.80 1.29 7.07
N VAL A 334 -13.32 2.39 7.64
CA VAL A 334 -14.18 3.31 8.40
C VAL A 334 -15.24 3.97 7.52
N PHE A 335 -14.93 4.29 6.26
CA PHE A 335 -15.79 5.05 5.36
C PHE A 335 -16.58 4.24 4.33
N ILE A 336 -16.36 2.93 4.21
CA ILE A 336 -17.23 1.99 3.50
C ILE A 336 -18.08 1.23 4.50
N THR A 337 -17.54 0.78 5.64
CA THR A 337 -18.37 0.10 6.64
C THR A 337 -19.45 1.02 7.15
N VAL A 338 -19.18 2.30 7.43
CA VAL A 338 -20.21 3.22 7.95
C VAL A 338 -21.33 3.48 6.94
N PRO A 339 -21.10 3.84 5.66
CA PRO A 339 -22.16 3.97 4.66
C PRO A 339 -22.83 2.65 4.30
N VAL A 340 -22.12 1.53 4.23
CA VAL A 340 -22.71 0.21 4.00
C VAL A 340 -23.62 -0.18 5.16
N PHE A 341 -23.21 0.02 6.42
CA PHE A 341 -24.06 -0.17 7.58
C PHE A 341 -25.27 0.77 7.59
N LEU A 342 -25.10 2.04 7.21
CA LEU A 342 -26.20 3.00 7.11
C LEU A 342 -27.16 2.68 5.95
N LEU A 343 -26.66 2.12 4.84
CA LEU A 343 -27.46 1.65 3.72
C LEU A 343 -28.20 0.37 4.07
N LEU A 344 -27.55 -0.58 4.75
CA LEU A 344 -28.19 -1.79 5.28
C LEU A 344 -29.29 -1.42 6.28
N ASP A 345 -29.05 -0.49 7.20
CA ASP A 345 -30.08 0.00 8.11
C ASP A 345 -31.25 0.65 7.35
N LYS A 346 -30.99 1.45 6.32
CA LYS A 346 -32.04 2.01 5.46
C LYS A 346 -32.82 0.95 4.68
N VAL A 347 -32.15 -0.06 4.14
CA VAL A 347 -32.78 -1.16 3.39
C VAL A 347 -33.64 -2.01 4.33
N ILE A 348 -33.11 -2.40 5.49
CA ILE A 348 -33.85 -3.11 6.54
C ILE A 348 -35.07 -2.29 6.97
N LYS A 349 -34.92 -0.98 7.17
CA LYS A 349 -36.01 -0.08 7.58
C LYS A 349 -37.06 0.13 6.48
N MET A 350 -36.68 0.03 5.21
CA MET A 350 -37.62 0.02 4.08
C MET A 350 -38.36 -1.32 3.97
N GLU A 351 -37.68 -2.44 4.22
CA GLU A 351 -38.28 -3.78 4.22
C GLU A 351 -39.28 -3.96 5.39
N TRP A 352 -38.97 -3.40 6.56
CA TRP A 352 -39.91 -3.31 7.68
C TRP A 352 -41.09 -2.35 7.41
N ARG A 353 -40.88 -1.25 6.68
CA ARG A 353 -41.98 -0.37 6.26
C ARG A 353 -42.90 -1.02 5.21
N GLY A 354 -42.34 -1.89 4.35
CA GLY A 354 -43.11 -2.71 3.41
C GLY A 354 -43.97 -3.77 4.09
N LYS A 355 -43.47 -4.41 5.17
CA LYS A 355 -44.26 -5.39 5.95
C LYS A 355 -45.23 -4.75 6.95
N GLY A 356 -45.02 -3.49 7.36
CA GLY A 356 -45.91 -2.74 8.25
C GLY A 356 -47.18 -2.17 7.62
N SER A 357 -47.26 -2.06 6.28
CA SER A 357 -48.42 -1.46 5.61
C SER A 357 -49.58 -2.44 5.36
N ASN A 358 -49.39 -3.76 5.56
CA ASN A 358 -50.44 -4.78 5.41
C ASN A 358 -51.12 -5.20 6.73
N ARG A 359 -50.82 -4.51 7.84
CA ARG A 359 -51.56 -4.61 9.10
C ARG A 359 -52.11 -3.25 9.53
N LYS A 360 -52.88 -2.59 8.67
CA LYS A 360 -53.87 -1.61 9.15
C LYS A 360 -55.13 -2.37 9.53
N ILE A 361 -55.23 -2.59 10.82
CA ILE A 361 -56.35 -3.13 11.55
C ILE A 361 -57.64 -2.40 11.14
N ARG A 362 -58.63 -3.21 10.80
CA ARG A 362 -60.01 -2.87 10.47
C ARG A 362 -60.69 -2.35 11.75
N GLU A 363 -60.48 -1.08 12.09
CA GLU A 363 -61.29 -0.42 13.14
C GLU A 363 -62.73 -0.27 12.66
N ARG A 364 -63.65 -0.95 13.34
CA ARG A 364 -65.10 -0.84 13.13
C ARG A 364 -65.56 0.57 13.53
N ARG A 365 -66.22 1.28 12.63
CA ARG A 365 -66.99 2.49 12.96
C ARG A 365 -68.24 2.10 13.76
N PRO A 366 -68.63 2.84 14.81
CA PRO A 366 -69.92 2.67 15.46
C PRO A 366 -71.05 3.21 14.55
N CYS A 367 -72.17 2.49 14.51
CA CYS A 367 -73.40 2.89 13.82
C CYS A 367 -73.97 4.17 14.44
N GLN A 368 -74.22 5.19 13.62
CA GLN A 368 -75.14 6.27 13.96
C GLN A 368 -76.57 5.81 13.63
N THR A 369 -77.41 5.74 14.65
CA THR A 369 -78.85 5.52 14.51
C THR A 369 -79.50 6.87 14.20
N THR A 370 -79.95 7.05 12.97
CA THR A 370 -80.99 8.04 12.63
C THR A 370 -82.34 7.48 13.09
N MET A 371 -82.97 8.12 14.07
CA MET A 371 -84.41 8.05 14.27
C MET A 371 -85.04 9.33 13.73
N ALA A 372 -86.13 9.13 13.00
CA ALA A 372 -87.04 10.15 12.49
C ALA A 372 -87.89 10.77 13.60
#